data_AF-A0A822XPB5-F1
#
_entry.id   AF-A0A822XPB5-F1
#
_cell.length_a   1.000
_cell.length_b   1.000
_cell.length_c   1.000
_cell.angle_alpha   90.00
_cell.angle_beta   90.00
_cell.angle_gamma   90.00
#
_symmetry.space_group_name_H-M   'P 1'
#
loop_
_entity.id
_entity.type
_entity.pdbx_description
1 polymer ?
#
loop_
_entity_poly.entity_id
_entity_poly.type
_entity_poly.pdbx_seq_one_letter_code
_entity_poly.pdbx_strand_id
1 'polypeptide(L)'
;MNRKGLAILMRTRMRLTDPNKLSVSPNEASRVQSDTGHSESDENFVRVASEGYVQKINSPSNSERDFNVVRESMHAAISMNKTEVMDAILNNFSEGYHSLSHDNRRKLLIALARDYDVNRKQVRELIQQYLGLEFPGGDKSQPTTFDEGGLLAALYRTERNLRHALKPMYQILFERLNTHPGGLKFLSILRADILSMLA
;
A
#
# COMPACT_ATOMS: atom_id res chain seq x y z
N MET A 1 -4.69 -34.50 10.89
CA MET A 1 -4.88 -33.63 12.07
C MET A 1 -5.05 -34.51 13.30
N ASN A 2 -4.13 -34.42 14.27
CA ASN A 2 -4.07 -35.34 15.42
C ASN A 2 -5.02 -34.88 16.55
N ARG A 3 -5.91 -35.76 17.00
CA ARG A 3 -6.90 -35.51 18.08
C ARG A 3 -6.26 -34.99 19.38
N LYS A 4 -4.98 -35.32 19.63
CA LYS A 4 -4.25 -34.84 20.80
C LYS A 4 -4.00 -33.33 20.78
N GLY A 5 -3.81 -32.73 19.61
CA GLY A 5 -3.58 -31.28 19.47
C GLY A 5 -4.83 -30.46 19.81
N LEU A 6 -6.01 -30.98 19.44
CA LEU A 6 -7.30 -30.33 19.73
C LEU A 6 -7.62 -30.34 21.23
N ALA A 7 -7.28 -31.42 21.94
CA ALA A 7 -7.50 -31.52 23.39
C ALA A 7 -6.65 -30.53 24.20
N ILE A 8 -5.46 -30.17 23.71
CA ILE A 8 -4.60 -29.17 24.36
C ILE A 8 -5.22 -27.78 24.18
N LEU A 9 -5.66 -27.45 22.96
CA LEU A 9 -6.29 -26.16 22.65
C LEU A 9 -7.57 -25.92 23.47
N MET A 10 -8.35 -26.97 23.71
CA MET A 10 -9.60 -26.90 24.48
C MET A 10 -9.39 -26.83 26.01
N ARG A 11 -8.17 -27.08 26.51
CA ARG A 11 -7.86 -27.00 27.96
C ARG A 11 -7.26 -25.66 28.38
N THR A 12 -6.74 -24.88 27.44
CA THR A 12 -6.25 -23.52 27.71
C THR A 12 -7.42 -22.57 27.97
N ARG A 13 -7.77 -22.37 29.25
CA ARG A 13 -8.64 -21.28 29.67
C ARG A 13 -7.94 -19.94 29.46
N MET A 14 -8.51 -19.07 28.62
CA MET A 14 -8.12 -17.66 28.54
C MET A 14 -8.46 -16.98 29.87
N ARG A 15 -7.43 -16.46 30.54
CA ARG A 15 -7.60 -15.56 31.69
C ARG A 15 -8.10 -14.21 31.13
N LEU A 16 -9.36 -13.87 31.36
CA LEU A 16 -9.85 -12.51 31.16
C LEU A 16 -9.10 -11.59 32.14
N THR A 17 -8.48 -10.54 31.61
CA THR A 17 -7.91 -9.45 32.39
C THR A 17 -8.93 -8.32 32.39
N ASP A 18 -9.45 -7.98 33.57
CA ASP A 18 -10.49 -6.97 33.76
C ASP A 18 -10.07 -5.56 33.28
N PRO A 19 -10.98 -4.79 32.66
CA PRO A 19 -10.71 -3.47 32.09
C PRO A 19 -10.89 -2.31 33.09
N ASN A 20 -10.53 -2.48 34.37
CA ASN A 20 -10.76 -1.45 35.39
C ASN A 20 -9.55 -1.24 36.32
N LYS A 21 -8.46 -0.64 35.79
CA LYS A 21 -7.52 0.19 36.58
C LYS A 21 -6.98 1.33 35.73
N LEU A 22 -7.60 2.49 35.90
CA LEU A 22 -7.08 3.82 35.56
C LEU A 22 -5.94 4.21 36.51
N SER A 23 -5.12 5.17 36.04
CA SER A 23 -4.03 5.89 36.73
C SER A 23 -2.75 5.06 36.92
N VAL A 24 -1.55 5.53 36.59
CA VAL A 24 -0.90 6.76 37.08
C VAL A 24 0.24 7.14 36.12
N SER A 25 0.33 8.42 35.76
CA SER A 25 1.53 9.09 35.23
C SER A 25 2.39 9.57 36.41
N PRO A 26 3.72 9.67 36.25
CA PRO A 26 4.37 10.84 36.81
C PRO A 26 5.37 11.49 35.84
N ASN A 27 5.19 12.80 35.74
CA ASN A 27 6.17 13.79 35.32
C ASN A 27 6.97 14.26 36.56
N GLU A 28 8.04 15.01 36.32
CA GLU A 28 8.91 15.74 37.29
C GLU A 28 10.10 14.92 37.86
N ALA A 29 11.32 15.42 38.04
CA ALA A 29 11.93 16.74 37.93
C ALA A 29 13.45 16.56 37.79
N SER A 30 14.16 17.50 37.15
CA SER A 30 15.52 17.89 37.54
C SER A 30 15.85 19.27 36.95
N ARG A 31 15.68 20.26 37.82
CA ARG A 31 16.08 21.66 37.69
C ARG A 31 17.41 21.81 38.41
N VAL A 32 18.47 22.25 37.72
CA VAL A 32 19.65 22.86 38.35
C VAL A 32 20.07 24.07 37.53
N GLN A 33 20.04 25.22 38.21
CA GLN A 33 20.59 26.51 37.81
C GLN A 33 22.09 26.54 38.14
N SER A 34 22.87 27.30 37.37
CA SER A 34 23.87 28.21 37.93
C SER A 34 24.34 29.22 36.87
N ASP A 35 24.22 30.49 37.25
CA ASP A 35 24.74 31.73 36.66
C ASP A 35 26.25 31.67 36.29
N THR A 36 26.71 32.52 35.36
CA THR A 36 27.25 33.88 35.63
C THR A 36 28.08 34.39 34.43
N GLY A 37 27.92 35.66 34.03
CA GLY A 37 29.06 36.48 33.57
C GLY A 37 29.01 37.13 32.18
N HIS A 38 28.67 38.43 32.18
CA HIS A 38 28.95 39.52 31.24
C HIS A 38 30.11 39.39 30.22
N SER A 39 29.91 39.92 29.00
CA SER A 39 30.61 41.13 28.53
C SER A 39 30.10 41.63 27.18
N GLU A 40 29.94 42.95 27.10
CA GLU A 40 29.61 43.79 25.94
C GLU A 40 30.82 43.96 25.03
N SER A 41 30.57 44.11 23.72
CA SER A 41 31.25 45.12 22.88
C SER A 41 30.65 45.15 21.48
N ASP A 42 30.13 46.33 21.13
CA ASP A 42 29.81 46.82 19.78
C ASP A 42 31.00 46.71 18.80
N GLU A 43 30.72 46.52 17.51
CA GLU A 43 30.95 47.52 16.45
C GLU A 43 30.85 46.92 15.02
N ASN A 44 29.80 47.36 14.32
CA ASN A 44 29.70 47.89 12.94
C ASN A 44 30.56 47.40 11.72
N PHE A 45 29.87 47.53 10.56
CA PHE A 45 30.34 47.58 9.15
C PHE A 45 30.58 46.22 8.46
N VAL A 46 29.93 45.80 7.36
CA VAL A 46 29.62 46.47 6.08
C VAL A 46 28.40 45.81 5.40
N ARG A 47 27.51 46.63 4.84
CA ARG A 47 26.51 46.26 3.82
C ARG A 47 27.20 45.98 2.48
N VAL A 48 26.96 44.81 1.87
CA VAL A 48 27.02 44.65 0.42
C VAL A 48 25.75 43.95 -0.04
N ALA A 49 25.00 44.66 -0.86
CA ALA A 49 23.89 44.14 -1.62
C ALA A 49 24.38 43.16 -2.68
N SER A 50 23.68 42.04 -2.83
CA SER A 50 23.46 41.47 -4.15
C SER A 50 22.12 40.73 -4.13
N GLU A 51 21.16 41.35 -4.78
CA GLU A 51 19.89 40.76 -5.18
C GLU A 51 20.16 39.52 -6.05
N GLY A 52 20.14 38.36 -5.43
CA GLY A 52 19.93 37.10 -6.12
C GLY A 52 18.51 36.65 -5.84
N TYR A 53 17.55 37.13 -6.64
CA TYR A 53 16.23 36.48 -6.73
C TYR A 53 16.47 34.99 -6.95
N VAL A 54 16.22 34.17 -5.93
CA VAL A 54 16.15 32.71 -6.07
C VAL A 54 14.86 32.40 -6.80
N GLN A 55 14.87 32.68 -8.10
CA GLN A 55 13.90 32.11 -9.01
C GLN A 55 14.29 30.64 -9.14
N LYS A 56 13.68 29.81 -8.31
CA LYS A 56 13.72 28.35 -8.43
C LYS A 56 13.00 28.01 -9.72
N ILE A 57 13.71 28.16 -10.84
CA ILE A 57 13.28 27.67 -12.15
C ILE A 57 13.32 26.16 -12.01
N ASN A 58 12.20 25.55 -11.64
CA ASN A 58 12.01 24.13 -11.77
C ASN A 58 12.16 23.81 -13.26
N SER A 59 13.35 23.39 -13.67
CA SER A 59 13.58 22.87 -15.02
C SER A 59 12.56 21.75 -15.27
N PRO A 60 11.77 21.80 -16.35
CA PRO A 60 10.76 20.79 -16.65
C PRO A 60 11.36 19.37 -16.72
N SER A 61 12.64 19.27 -17.07
CA SER A 61 13.42 18.03 -17.07
C SER A 61 13.59 17.39 -15.68
N ASN A 62 13.64 18.18 -14.60
CA ASN A 62 13.74 17.64 -13.25
C ASN A 62 12.40 17.10 -12.78
N SER A 63 11.31 17.82 -13.05
CA SER A 63 9.96 17.37 -12.66
C SER A 63 9.54 16.06 -13.34
N GLU A 64 9.96 15.83 -14.58
CA GLU A 64 9.68 14.59 -15.30
C GLU A 64 10.53 13.42 -14.78
N ARG A 65 11.81 13.67 -14.46
CA ARG A 65 12.68 12.67 -13.82
C ARG A 65 12.13 12.26 -12.45
N ASP A 66 11.75 13.23 -11.63
CA ASP A 66 11.17 12.99 -10.30
C ASP A 66 9.89 12.16 -10.43
N PHE A 67 9.01 12.50 -11.38
CA PHE A 67 7.81 11.71 -11.66
C PHE A 67 8.14 10.27 -12.05
N ASN A 68 9.13 10.06 -12.93
CA ASN A 68 9.52 8.72 -13.36
C ASN A 68 10.10 7.89 -12.19
N VAL A 69 10.93 8.49 -11.34
CA VAL A 69 11.46 7.82 -10.13
C VAL A 69 10.33 7.40 -9.20
N VAL A 70 9.34 8.28 -8.95
CA VAL A 70 8.18 7.95 -8.11
C VAL A 70 7.35 6.85 -8.76
N ARG A 71 7.13 6.90 -10.07
CA ARG A 71 6.41 5.85 -10.81
C ARG A 71 7.14 4.50 -10.73
N GLU A 72 8.46 4.49 -10.82
CA GLU A 72 9.28 3.27 -10.68
C GLU A 72 9.22 2.71 -9.26
N SER A 73 9.28 3.57 -8.23
CA SER A 73 9.10 3.12 -6.83
C SER A 73 7.70 2.53 -6.60
N MET A 74 6.66 3.10 -7.21
CA MET A 74 5.29 2.56 -7.19
C MET A 74 5.23 1.19 -7.86
N HIS A 75 5.88 1.04 -9.03
CA HIS A 75 5.99 -0.24 -9.72
C HIS A 75 6.70 -1.29 -8.86
N ALA A 76 7.84 -0.93 -8.26
CA ALA A 76 8.58 -1.81 -7.38
C ALA A 76 7.76 -2.22 -6.15
N ALA A 77 7.01 -1.28 -5.56
CA ALA A 77 6.11 -1.53 -4.45
C ALA A 77 4.94 -2.48 -4.79
N ILE A 78 4.60 -2.67 -6.06
CA ILE A 78 3.57 -3.62 -6.51
C ILE A 78 4.21 -4.96 -6.93
N SER A 79 5.30 -4.91 -7.70
CA SER A 79 5.88 -6.09 -8.37
C SER A 79 6.88 -6.86 -7.51
N MET A 80 7.55 -6.23 -6.53
CA MET A 80 8.55 -6.93 -5.73
C MET A 80 7.92 -7.87 -4.70
N ASN A 81 8.48 -9.07 -4.55
CA ASN A 81 8.09 -10.03 -3.51
C ASN A 81 9.07 -10.08 -2.32
N LYS A 82 10.19 -9.37 -2.40
CA LYS A 82 11.21 -9.35 -1.33
C LYS A 82 10.79 -8.38 -0.24
N THR A 83 10.62 -8.88 0.99
CA THR A 83 10.19 -8.09 2.15
C THR A 83 11.30 -7.20 2.72
N GLU A 84 12.57 -7.62 2.58
CA GLU A 84 13.74 -6.97 3.21
C GLU A 84 13.99 -5.53 2.74
N VAL A 85 13.57 -5.18 1.52
CA VAL A 85 13.74 -3.83 0.94
C VAL A 85 12.40 -3.10 0.81
N MET A 86 11.30 -3.73 1.22
CA MET A 86 9.95 -3.21 0.99
C MET A 86 9.72 -1.87 1.70
N ASP A 87 10.14 -1.77 2.96
CA ASP A 87 9.93 -0.55 3.76
C ASP A 87 10.65 0.66 3.14
N ALA A 88 11.87 0.46 2.64
CA ALA A 88 12.62 1.52 1.96
C ALA A 88 11.89 1.97 0.68
N ILE A 89 11.35 1.04 -0.10
CA ILE A 89 10.60 1.34 -1.32
C ILE A 89 9.31 2.10 -1.00
N LEU A 90 8.56 1.68 0.03
CA LEU A 90 7.33 2.33 0.45
C LEU A 90 7.58 3.74 1.01
N ASN A 91 8.68 3.94 1.74
CA ASN A 91 9.11 5.26 2.19
C ASN A 91 9.46 6.16 1.00
N ASN A 92 10.32 5.68 0.09
CA ASN A 92 10.70 6.43 -1.12
C ASN A 92 9.48 6.80 -1.97
N PHE A 93 8.53 5.87 -2.13
CA PHE A 93 7.28 6.13 -2.83
C PHE A 93 6.43 7.19 -2.12
N SER A 94 6.26 7.06 -0.80
CA SER A 94 5.44 7.99 -0.01
C SER A 94 6.05 9.39 -0.02
N GLU A 95 7.34 9.53 0.27
CA GLU A 95 8.05 10.82 0.26
C GLU A 95 8.06 11.43 -1.15
N GLY A 96 8.35 10.62 -2.15
CA GLY A 96 8.33 11.03 -3.55
C GLY A 96 6.95 11.47 -4.01
N TYR A 97 5.88 10.80 -3.60
CA TYR A 97 4.52 11.24 -3.89
C TYR A 97 4.23 12.63 -3.33
N HIS A 98 4.68 12.91 -2.10
CA HIS A 98 4.49 14.23 -1.49
C HIS A 98 5.27 15.33 -2.20
N SER A 99 6.43 15.03 -2.80
CA SER A 99 7.22 16.02 -3.54
C SER A 99 6.65 16.37 -4.92
N LEU A 100 5.77 15.51 -5.47
CA LEU A 100 5.11 15.78 -6.75
C LEU A 100 4.12 16.94 -6.67
N SER A 101 4.04 17.71 -7.77
CA SER A 101 2.97 18.67 -8.00
C SER A 101 1.61 17.97 -8.11
N HIS A 102 0.53 18.73 -7.86
CA HIS A 102 -0.83 18.20 -7.94
C HIS A 102 -1.13 17.54 -9.30
N ASP A 103 -0.67 18.14 -10.41
CA ASP A 103 -0.85 17.57 -11.76
C ASP A 103 -0.09 16.24 -11.93
N ASN A 104 1.11 16.12 -11.37
CA ASN A 104 1.88 14.89 -11.45
C ASN A 104 1.32 13.79 -10.54
N ARG A 105 0.78 14.14 -9.37
CA ARG A 105 0.01 13.20 -8.54
C ARG A 105 -1.23 12.69 -9.27
N ARG A 106 -1.97 13.59 -9.93
CA ARG A 106 -3.10 13.23 -10.78
C ARG A 106 -2.70 12.26 -11.88
N LYS A 107 -1.65 12.58 -12.64
CA LYS A 107 -1.09 11.70 -13.69
C LYS A 107 -0.69 10.33 -13.12
N LEU A 108 -0.07 10.30 -11.95
CA LEU A 108 0.37 9.07 -11.31
C LEU A 108 -0.81 8.19 -10.88
N LEU A 109 -1.85 8.79 -10.28
CA LEU A 109 -3.07 8.06 -9.88
C LEU A 109 -3.84 7.51 -11.08
N ILE A 110 -3.89 8.25 -12.20
CA ILE A 110 -4.45 7.74 -13.45
C ILE A 110 -3.59 6.58 -13.99
N ALA A 111 -2.27 6.69 -13.93
CA ALA A 111 -1.37 5.60 -14.32
C ALA A 111 -1.56 4.38 -13.41
N LEU A 112 -1.76 4.55 -12.10
CA LEU A 112 -2.06 3.48 -11.16
C LEU A 112 -3.35 2.74 -11.58
N ALA A 113 -4.42 3.48 -11.86
CA ALA A 113 -5.70 2.92 -12.27
C ALA A 113 -5.66 2.25 -13.65
N ARG A 114 -4.81 2.72 -14.57
CA ARG A 114 -4.71 2.18 -15.93
C ARG A 114 -3.77 0.98 -16.03
N ASP A 115 -2.59 1.10 -15.44
CA ASP A 115 -1.50 0.14 -15.63
C ASP A 115 -1.58 -1.02 -14.63
N TYR A 116 -2.23 -0.83 -13.48
CA TYR A 116 -2.30 -1.82 -12.38
C TYR A 116 -3.74 -2.21 -12.02
N ASP A 117 -4.65 -2.13 -12.98
CA ASP A 117 -5.99 -2.70 -12.88
C ASP A 117 -5.94 -4.24 -12.85
N VAL A 118 -7.05 -4.88 -13.19
CA VAL A 118 -7.18 -6.30 -13.43
C VAL A 118 -6.37 -6.75 -14.65
N ASN A 119 -5.69 -7.90 -14.54
CA ASN A 119 -5.03 -8.53 -15.68
C ASN A 119 -6.07 -9.10 -16.66
N ARG A 120 -6.49 -8.29 -17.63
CA ARG A 120 -7.54 -8.63 -18.62
C ARG A 120 -7.19 -9.85 -19.49
N LYS A 121 -5.90 -10.14 -19.70
CA LYS A 121 -5.48 -11.34 -20.45
C LYS A 121 -5.79 -12.60 -19.63
N GLN A 122 -5.32 -12.63 -18.38
CA GLN A 122 -5.55 -13.73 -17.46
C GLN A 122 -7.04 -13.94 -17.17
N VAL A 123 -7.81 -12.87 -16.98
CA VAL A 123 -9.27 -12.97 -16.78
C VAL A 123 -9.97 -13.55 -18.01
N ARG A 124 -9.58 -13.15 -19.22
CA ARG A 124 -10.14 -13.70 -20.46
C ARG A 124 -9.87 -15.19 -20.59
N GLU A 125 -8.64 -15.62 -20.32
CA GLU A 125 -8.26 -17.04 -20.33
C GLU A 125 -9.07 -17.85 -19.31
N LEU A 126 -9.25 -17.33 -18.10
CA LEU A 126 -10.06 -17.99 -17.06
C LEU A 126 -11.55 -18.04 -17.41
N ILE A 127 -12.10 -17.00 -18.06
CA ILE A 127 -13.48 -17.01 -18.56
C ILE A 127 -13.64 -18.05 -19.67
N GLN A 128 -12.68 -18.15 -20.59
CA GLN A 128 -12.70 -19.17 -21.64
C GLN A 128 -12.64 -20.58 -21.05
N GLN A 129 -11.82 -20.80 -20.02
CA GLN A 129 -11.79 -22.06 -19.29
C GLN A 129 -13.12 -22.34 -18.58
N TYR A 130 -13.75 -21.33 -17.98
CA TYR A 130 -15.03 -21.49 -17.31
C TYR A 130 -16.16 -21.86 -18.27
N LEU A 131 -16.24 -21.18 -19.41
CA LEU A 131 -17.23 -21.47 -20.46
C LEU A 131 -16.94 -22.81 -21.16
N GLY A 132 -15.66 -23.18 -21.33
CA GLY A 132 -15.27 -24.48 -21.88
C GLY A 132 -15.56 -25.67 -20.96
N LEU A 133 -15.88 -25.43 -19.69
CA LEU A 133 -16.33 -26.44 -18.72
C LEU A 133 -17.85 -26.68 -18.78
N GLU A 134 -18.54 -26.23 -19.83
CA GLU A 134 -19.96 -26.46 -20.06
C GLU A 134 -20.37 -27.91 -19.75
N PHE A 135 -21.35 -28.07 -18.86
CA PHE A 135 -21.97 -29.36 -18.59
C PHE A 135 -22.59 -29.88 -19.88
N PRO A 136 -22.39 -31.15 -20.27
CA PRO A 136 -23.18 -31.75 -21.34
C PRO A 136 -24.65 -31.63 -20.95
N GLY A 137 -25.34 -30.70 -21.61
CA GLY A 137 -26.73 -30.41 -21.34
C GLY A 137 -27.58 -31.62 -21.69
N GLY A 138 -27.97 -32.38 -20.66
CA GLY A 138 -29.28 -33.01 -20.53
C GLY A 138 -29.85 -33.81 -21.70
N ASP A 139 -29.08 -34.31 -22.66
CA ASP A 139 -29.59 -35.24 -23.66
C ASP A 139 -29.26 -36.68 -23.26
N LYS A 140 -30.31 -37.37 -22.83
CA LYS A 140 -30.30 -38.69 -22.22
C LYS A 140 -29.97 -39.74 -23.27
N SER A 141 -28.70 -39.97 -23.62
CA SER A 141 -28.39 -41.15 -24.44
C SER A 141 -26.97 -41.68 -24.46
N GLN A 142 -26.07 -41.36 -23.50
CA GLN A 142 -24.91 -42.23 -23.24
C GLN A 142 -24.47 -42.21 -21.77
N PRO A 143 -24.12 -43.37 -21.17
CA PRO A 143 -23.49 -43.43 -19.87
C PRO A 143 -22.01 -43.10 -20.05
N THR A 144 -21.70 -41.85 -20.36
CA THR A 144 -20.34 -41.39 -20.20
C THR A 144 -20.12 -41.24 -18.70
N THR A 145 -19.24 -42.08 -18.15
CA THR A 145 -18.66 -41.94 -16.80
C THR A 145 -17.84 -40.65 -16.72
N PHE A 146 -18.46 -39.51 -16.97
CA PHE A 146 -17.89 -38.23 -16.59
C PHE A 146 -18.01 -38.18 -15.08
N ASP A 147 -16.84 -38.07 -14.43
CA ASP A 147 -16.72 -37.76 -13.01
C ASP A 147 -17.35 -36.39 -12.78
N GLU A 148 -18.66 -36.36 -12.54
CA GLU A 148 -19.45 -35.16 -12.25
C GLU A 148 -18.86 -34.41 -11.05
N GLY A 149 -18.28 -35.15 -10.09
CA GLY A 149 -17.50 -34.61 -8.98
C GLY A 149 -16.21 -33.91 -9.45
N GLY A 150 -15.52 -34.48 -10.43
CA GLY A 150 -14.38 -33.89 -11.11
C GLY A 150 -14.72 -32.62 -11.88
N LEU A 151 -15.86 -32.58 -12.57
CA LEU A 151 -16.34 -31.40 -13.29
C LEU A 151 -16.72 -30.26 -12.32
N LEU A 152 -17.46 -30.57 -11.25
CA LEU A 152 -17.76 -29.61 -10.18
C LEU A 152 -16.49 -29.10 -9.50
N ALA A 153 -15.53 -29.97 -9.21
CA ALA A 153 -14.24 -29.57 -8.65
C ALA A 153 -13.45 -28.66 -9.58
N ALA A 154 -13.48 -28.91 -10.90
CA ALA A 154 -12.87 -28.05 -11.90
C ALA A 154 -13.54 -26.68 -11.94
N LEU A 155 -14.87 -26.61 -11.92
CA LEU A 155 -15.63 -25.36 -11.87
C LEU A 155 -15.29 -24.53 -10.63
N TYR A 156 -15.32 -25.12 -9.43
CA TYR A 156 -14.98 -24.39 -8.20
C TYR A 156 -13.53 -23.87 -8.20
N ARG A 157 -12.59 -24.62 -8.79
CA ARG A 157 -11.20 -24.16 -8.95
C ARG A 157 -11.12 -22.98 -9.92
N THR A 158 -11.78 -23.07 -11.07
CA THR A 158 -11.80 -22.00 -12.07
C THR A 158 -12.46 -20.73 -11.52
N GLU A 159 -13.59 -20.85 -10.80
CA GLU A 159 -14.23 -19.71 -10.15
C GLU A 159 -13.36 -19.08 -9.07
N ARG A 160 -12.68 -19.90 -8.26
CA ARG A 160 -11.73 -19.39 -7.26
C ARG A 160 -10.62 -18.61 -7.94
N ASN A 161 -10.05 -19.15 -9.02
CA ASN A 161 -9.01 -18.48 -9.78
C ASN A 161 -9.52 -17.18 -10.41
N LEU A 162 -10.76 -17.16 -10.92
CA LEU A 162 -11.41 -15.96 -11.46
C LEU A 162 -11.58 -14.89 -10.38
N ARG A 163 -12.07 -15.25 -9.18
CA ARG A 163 -12.16 -14.33 -8.04
C ARG A 163 -10.80 -13.73 -7.66
N HIS A 164 -9.73 -14.52 -7.74
CA HIS A 164 -8.38 -14.02 -7.49
C HIS A 164 -7.88 -13.10 -8.61
N ALA A 165 -8.10 -13.46 -9.87
CA ALA A 165 -7.66 -12.70 -11.03
C ALA A 165 -8.41 -11.36 -11.18
N LEU A 166 -9.67 -11.28 -10.71
CA LEU A 166 -10.47 -10.05 -10.71
C LEU A 166 -10.02 -9.02 -9.66
N LYS A 167 -9.10 -9.36 -8.76
CA LYS A 167 -8.51 -8.38 -7.85
C LYS A 167 -7.55 -7.48 -8.64
N PRO A 168 -7.69 -6.15 -8.57
CA PRO A 168 -6.78 -5.24 -9.25
C PRO A 168 -5.38 -5.32 -8.63
N MET A 169 -4.34 -5.17 -9.45
CA MET A 169 -2.95 -5.27 -8.98
C MET A 169 -2.57 -4.16 -7.99
N TYR A 170 -3.15 -2.97 -8.13
CA TYR A 170 -2.95 -1.87 -7.18
C TYR A 170 -3.42 -2.20 -5.75
N GLN A 171 -4.24 -3.25 -5.55
CA GLN A 171 -4.61 -3.73 -4.23
C GLN A 171 -3.37 -4.09 -3.40
N ILE A 172 -2.34 -4.67 -4.03
CA ILE A 172 -1.09 -5.06 -3.37
C ILE A 172 -0.39 -3.85 -2.75
N LEU A 173 -0.37 -2.72 -3.46
CA LEU A 173 0.20 -1.47 -2.96
C LEU A 173 -0.54 -1.00 -1.71
N PHE A 174 -1.87 -1.00 -1.74
CA PHE A 174 -2.68 -0.53 -0.61
C PHE A 174 -2.57 -1.44 0.60
N GLU A 175 -2.54 -2.77 0.41
CA GLU A 175 -2.33 -3.72 1.50
C GLU A 175 -0.97 -3.49 2.18
N ARG A 176 0.09 -3.30 1.38
CA ARG A 176 1.44 -3.03 1.87
C ARG A 176 1.53 -1.71 2.62
N LEU A 177 0.96 -0.64 2.07
CA LEU A 177 0.87 0.66 2.72
C LEU A 177 0.07 0.59 4.02
N ASN A 178 -1.01 -0.20 4.06
CA ASN A 178 -1.83 -0.34 5.26
C ASN A 178 -1.05 -1.00 6.43
N THR A 179 -0.11 -1.90 6.12
CA THR A 179 0.76 -2.53 7.13
C THR A 179 2.02 -1.74 7.46
N HIS A 180 2.35 -0.72 6.66
CA HIS A 180 3.57 0.07 6.82
C HIS A 180 3.39 1.18 7.88
N PRO A 181 4.40 1.46 8.73
CA PRO A 181 4.36 2.58 9.67
C PRO A 181 4.01 3.91 8.98
N GLY A 182 2.99 4.61 9.47
CA GLY A 182 2.51 5.85 8.87
C GLY A 182 1.75 5.70 7.54
N GLY A 183 1.65 4.50 6.98
CA GLY A 183 1.02 4.29 5.68
C GLY A 183 -0.50 4.50 5.69
N LEU A 184 -1.19 4.31 6.82
CA LEU A 184 -2.62 4.65 6.95
C LEU A 184 -2.88 6.17 6.79
N LYS A 185 -1.98 7.01 7.32
CA LYS A 185 -2.02 8.47 7.12
C LYS A 185 -1.82 8.79 5.65
N PHE A 186 -0.84 8.15 5.01
CA PHE A 186 -0.59 8.33 3.58
C PHE A 186 -1.78 7.89 2.70
N LEU A 187 -2.40 6.75 2.99
CA LEU A 187 -3.61 6.29 2.29
C LEU A 187 -4.77 7.28 2.43
N SER A 188 -4.88 7.97 3.57
CA SER A 188 -5.87 9.02 3.77
C SER A 188 -5.62 10.23 2.86
N ILE A 189 -4.35 10.62 2.67
CA ILE A 189 -3.94 11.69 1.74
C ILE A 189 -4.23 11.26 0.30
N LEU A 190 -3.81 10.05 -0.08
CA LEU A 190 -4.02 9.50 -1.41
C LEU A 190 -5.52 9.44 -1.74
N ARG A 191 -6.37 9.05 -0.78
CA ARG A 191 -7.82 9.07 -0.94
C ARG A 191 -8.36 10.49 -1.15
N ALA A 192 -7.86 11.47 -0.40
CA ALA A 192 -8.27 12.86 -0.57
C ALA A 192 -7.91 13.37 -1.97
N ASP A 193 -6.71 13.05 -2.47
CA ASP A 193 -6.26 13.40 -3.82
C ASP A 193 -7.09 12.67 -4.90
N ILE A 194 -7.52 11.43 -4.69
CA ILE A 194 -8.47 10.76 -5.61
C ILE A 194 -9.83 11.46 -5.60
N LEU A 195 -10.35 11.81 -4.43
CA LEU A 195 -11.66 12.45 -4.31
C LEU A 195 -11.66 13.84 -4.96
N SER A 196 -10.58 14.62 -4.81
CA SER A 196 -10.45 15.92 -5.46
C SER A 196 -10.37 15.83 -6.99
N MET A 197 -9.95 14.70 -7.55
CA MET A 197 -9.95 14.45 -8.99
C MET A 197 -11.30 14.01 -9.56
N LEU A 198 -12.19 13.47 -8.71
CA LEU A 198 -13.49 12.94 -9.10
C LEU A 198 -14.64 13.94 -8.88
N ALA A 199 -14.46 14.89 -7.96
CA ALA A 199 -15.40 15.98 -7.69
C ALA A 199 -15.36 17.03 -8.80
#